data_AF-A0ABF7R3A9-F1
#
_entry.id   AF-A0ABF7R3A9-F1
#
_cell.length_a   1.000
_cell.length_b   1.000
_cell.length_c   1.000
_cell.angle_alpha   90.00
_cell.angle_beta   90.00
_cell.angle_gamma   90.00
#
_symmetry.space_group_name_H-M   'P 1'
#
loop_
_entity.id
_entity.type
_entity.pdbx_description
1 polymer ?
#
loop_
_entity_poly.entity_id
_entity_poly.type
_entity_poly.pdbx_seq_one_letter_code
_entity_poly.pdbx_strand_id
1 'polypeptide(L)'
;MKKKRFLVAGGLTMALTLLSGCVRTTKSGKPYGMVYDYLAKPMQHLMEWFAGLFGNSYGWAIVALVVVVRLILLPLMMSQMKKSTMMQERMAMLQPQMRALQERQKQAKTPEEQAAASQAMMSFYKDNNVSLTGGIGCLPLLIQLPVFSALYFAIRYSPDLAQASFFGLQLGQRSALLAIMAFVAYLIQGWLSMLGVPEDQKKQMRMALMMSPIMILFISWQASAGLGLYFFIGGVFAILQTWLVNIYRPRIRKQIHEEMKKNPPKPVEPLVTTPASAAPAKGATSAPRPRKNRNAGKQHHHK
;
A
#
# COMPACT_ATOMS: atom_id res chain seq x y z
N MET A 1 7.92 -7.57 19.30
CA MET A 1 8.78 -7.25 18.14
C MET A 1 8.83 -8.36 17.07
N LYS A 2 8.83 -9.66 17.43
CA LYS A 2 8.88 -10.77 16.46
C LYS A 2 7.69 -10.79 15.47
N LYS A 3 6.45 -10.60 15.93
CA LYS A 3 5.24 -10.59 15.06
C LYS A 3 5.23 -9.49 13.98
N LYS A 4 5.80 -8.30 14.24
CA LYS A 4 5.92 -7.22 13.24
C LYS A 4 6.95 -7.55 12.16
N ARG A 5 8.04 -8.26 12.52
CA ARG A 5 9.05 -8.74 11.56
C ARG A 5 8.47 -9.83 10.65
N PHE A 6 7.61 -10.72 11.18
CA PHE A 6 6.91 -11.73 10.39
C PHE A 6 5.84 -11.14 9.46
N LEU A 7 5.13 -10.09 9.87
CA LEU A 7 4.18 -9.39 8.98
C LEU A 7 4.87 -8.66 7.83
N VAL A 8 6.00 -8.01 8.10
CA VAL A 8 6.80 -7.33 7.07
C VAL A 8 7.48 -8.34 6.15
N ALA A 9 8.02 -9.44 6.70
CA ALA A 9 8.59 -10.53 5.92
C ALA A 9 7.52 -11.22 5.06
N GLY A 10 6.34 -11.50 5.60
CA GLY A 10 5.22 -12.09 4.87
C GLY A 10 4.69 -11.20 3.75
N GLY A 11 4.58 -9.89 3.98
CA GLY A 11 4.19 -8.92 2.94
C GLY A 11 5.23 -8.79 1.83
N LEU A 12 6.52 -8.79 2.17
CA LEU A 12 7.61 -8.77 1.18
C LEU A 12 7.65 -10.08 0.38
N THR A 13 7.43 -11.22 1.04
CA THR A 13 7.40 -12.54 0.39
C THR A 13 6.17 -12.69 -0.51
N MET A 14 5.01 -12.15 -0.12
CA MET A 14 3.80 -12.15 -0.96
C MET A 14 3.92 -11.20 -2.16
N ALA A 15 4.57 -10.05 -2.00
CA ALA A 15 4.90 -9.18 -3.12
C ALA A 15 5.89 -9.84 -4.09
N LEU A 16 6.86 -10.59 -3.57
CA LEU A 16 7.81 -11.37 -4.36
C LEU A 16 7.14 -12.56 -5.09
N THR A 17 6.15 -13.22 -4.46
CA THR A 17 5.43 -14.34 -5.09
C THR A 17 4.38 -13.88 -6.11
N LEU A 18 3.77 -12.71 -5.93
CA LEU A 18 2.87 -12.11 -6.93
C LEU A 18 3.62 -11.53 -8.13
N LEU A 19 4.86 -11.06 -7.94
CA LEU A 19 5.79 -10.72 -9.03
C LEU A 19 6.32 -11.95 -9.79
N SER A 20 6.21 -13.14 -9.20
CA SER A 20 6.65 -14.41 -9.80
C SER A 20 5.58 -15.09 -10.66
N GLY A 21 4.89 -14.33 -11.51
CA GLY A 21 4.47 -14.91 -12.79
C GLY A 21 5.73 -15.30 -13.55
N CYS A 22 6.33 -16.44 -13.21
CA CYS A 22 7.68 -16.77 -13.62
C CYS A 22 7.77 -16.89 -15.13
N VAL A 23 8.61 -16.07 -15.74
CA VAL A 23 9.16 -16.38 -17.06
C VAL A 23 9.93 -17.69 -16.92
N ARG A 24 9.52 -18.71 -17.67
CA ARG A 24 10.19 -20.00 -17.71
C ARG A 24 11.23 -19.95 -18.82
N THR A 25 12.32 -20.70 -18.65
CA THR A 25 13.35 -20.85 -19.67
C THR A 25 13.38 -22.30 -20.13
N THR A 26 13.44 -22.53 -21.43
CA THR A 26 13.64 -23.87 -21.99
C THR A 26 15.04 -24.39 -21.62
N LYS A 27 15.30 -25.68 -21.88
CA LYS A 27 16.65 -26.25 -21.77
C LYS A 27 17.68 -25.54 -22.67
N SER A 28 17.22 -24.93 -23.75
CA SER A 28 18.02 -24.12 -24.68
C SER A 28 18.16 -22.64 -24.27
N GLY A 29 17.68 -22.26 -23.08
CA GLY A 29 17.79 -20.90 -22.55
C GLY A 29 16.77 -19.90 -23.10
N LYS A 30 15.84 -20.32 -23.98
CA LYS A 30 14.82 -19.44 -24.55
C LYS A 30 13.71 -19.15 -23.53
N PRO A 31 13.37 -17.88 -23.27
CA PRO A 31 12.29 -17.52 -22.37
C PRO A 31 10.91 -17.81 -22.99
N TYR A 32 9.94 -18.23 -22.17
CA TYR A 32 8.55 -18.46 -22.55
C TYR A 32 7.60 -18.36 -21.34
N GLY A 33 6.30 -18.24 -21.61
CA GLY A 33 5.24 -18.20 -20.60
C GLY A 33 4.52 -16.86 -20.56
N MET A 34 3.36 -16.81 -19.90
CA MET A 34 2.43 -15.66 -20.01
C MET A 34 3.08 -14.29 -19.77
N VAL A 35 3.95 -14.16 -18.77
CA VAL A 35 4.63 -12.89 -18.49
C VAL A 35 5.66 -12.52 -19.55
N TYR A 36 6.32 -13.52 -20.16
CA TYR A 36 7.21 -13.23 -21.28
C TYR A 36 6.41 -12.88 -22.53
N ASP A 37 5.44 -13.71 -22.89
CA ASP A 37 4.73 -13.62 -24.16
C ASP A 37 3.81 -12.39 -24.25
N TYR A 38 3.15 -12.01 -23.15
CA TYR A 38 2.19 -10.90 -23.14
C TYR A 38 2.72 -9.60 -22.52
N LEU A 39 3.81 -9.65 -21.75
CA LEU A 39 4.40 -8.46 -21.12
C LEU A 39 5.77 -8.15 -21.70
N ALA A 40 6.73 -9.08 -21.60
CA ALA A 40 8.12 -8.80 -21.97
C ALA A 40 8.30 -8.61 -23.48
N LYS A 41 7.80 -9.52 -24.33
CA LYS A 41 7.97 -9.45 -25.78
C LYS A 41 7.31 -8.21 -26.40
N PRO A 42 6.06 -7.83 -26.05
CA PRO A 42 5.49 -6.57 -26.50
C PRO A 42 6.28 -5.35 -26.00
N MET A 43 6.80 -5.41 -24.78
CA MET A 43 7.65 -4.33 -24.24
C MET A 43 8.97 -4.21 -25.01
N GLN A 44 9.58 -5.31 -25.46
CA GLN A 44 10.77 -5.25 -26.32
C GLN A 44 10.49 -4.51 -27.63
N HIS A 45 9.41 -4.88 -28.34
CA HIS A 45 9.00 -4.19 -29.56
C HIS A 45 8.65 -2.72 -29.33
N LEU A 46 8.02 -2.40 -28.20
CA LEU A 46 7.76 -1.02 -27.82
C LEU A 46 9.06 -0.25 -27.57
N MET A 47 10.07 -0.88 -26.97
CA MET A 47 11.38 -0.25 -26.72
C MET A 47 12.18 -0.06 -28.01
N GLU A 48 12.13 -1.03 -28.93
CA GLU A 48 12.69 -0.89 -30.28
C GLU A 48 12.05 0.28 -31.02
N TRP A 49 10.71 0.37 -30.97
CA TRP A 49 9.97 1.48 -31.60
C TRP A 49 10.36 2.83 -31.01
N PHE A 50 10.36 2.97 -29.68
CA PHE A 50 10.81 4.20 -29.04
C PHE A 50 12.28 4.51 -29.34
N ALA A 51 13.16 3.51 -29.31
CA ALA A 51 14.57 3.70 -29.62
C ALA A 51 14.75 4.24 -31.04
N GLY A 52 13.99 3.74 -32.02
CA GLY A 52 13.98 4.24 -33.40
C GLY A 52 13.63 5.73 -33.50
N LEU A 53 12.72 6.23 -32.66
CA LEU A 53 12.37 7.66 -32.60
C LEU A 53 13.51 8.53 -32.04
N PHE A 54 14.38 7.96 -31.21
CA PHE A 54 15.49 8.67 -30.54
C PHE A 54 16.86 8.25 -31.08
N GLY A 55 16.96 7.93 -32.38
CA GLY A 55 18.24 7.61 -33.02
C GLY A 55 18.87 6.32 -32.51
N ASN A 56 18.06 5.29 -32.26
CA ASN A 56 18.44 3.99 -31.68
C ASN A 56 18.96 4.07 -30.23
N SER A 57 18.59 5.10 -29.48
CA SER A 57 18.94 5.21 -28.06
C SER A 57 17.91 4.54 -27.14
N TYR A 58 18.26 3.34 -26.65
CA TYR A 58 17.43 2.63 -25.66
C TYR A 58 17.31 3.36 -24.31
N GLY A 59 18.28 4.20 -23.95
CA GLY A 59 18.17 5.00 -22.73
C GLY A 59 17.06 6.06 -22.82
N TRP A 60 17.00 6.78 -23.95
CA TRP A 60 15.88 7.70 -24.23
C TRP A 60 14.56 6.96 -24.43
N ALA A 61 14.59 5.74 -24.97
CA ALA A 61 13.39 4.89 -25.05
C ALA A 61 12.80 4.59 -23.65
N ILE A 62 13.65 4.26 -22.68
CA ILE A 62 13.22 4.05 -21.29
C ILE A 62 12.67 5.35 -20.68
N VAL A 63 13.33 6.49 -20.91
CA VAL A 63 12.83 7.79 -20.43
C VAL A 63 11.45 8.08 -21.03
N ALA A 64 11.29 7.92 -22.34
CA ALA A 64 10.03 8.15 -23.05
C ALA A 64 8.91 7.22 -22.56
N LEU A 65 9.23 5.94 -22.33
CA LEU A 65 8.29 4.99 -21.72
C LEU A 65 7.76 5.50 -20.39
N VAL A 66 8.65 5.93 -19.50
CA VAL A 66 8.25 6.44 -18.18
C VAL A 66 7.38 7.67 -18.33
N VAL A 67 7.76 8.62 -19.19
CA VAL A 67 6.99 9.84 -19.46
C VAL A 67 5.59 9.49 -19.94
N VAL A 68 5.45 8.66 -20.97
CA VAL A 68 4.15 8.28 -21.56
C VAL A 68 3.28 7.58 -20.52
N VAL A 69 3.80 6.58 -19.82
CA VAL A 69 3.07 5.86 -18.78
C VAL A 69 2.64 6.81 -17.67
N ARG A 70 3.51 7.73 -17.23
CA ARG A 70 3.20 8.70 -16.18
C ARG A 70 2.14 9.69 -16.61
N LEU A 71 2.13 10.13 -17.86
CA LEU A 71 1.11 11.04 -18.39
C LEU A 71 -0.25 10.36 -18.49
N ILE A 72 -0.31 9.11 -18.97
CA ILE A 72 -1.54 8.31 -19.03
C ILE A 72 -2.11 8.07 -17.63
N LEU A 73 -1.25 7.76 -16.65
CA LEU A 73 -1.66 7.49 -15.27
C LEU A 73 -1.83 8.76 -14.42
N LEU A 74 -1.41 9.93 -14.92
CA LEU A 74 -1.45 11.19 -14.18
C LEU A 74 -2.83 11.51 -13.57
N PRO A 75 -3.96 11.47 -14.29
CA PRO A 75 -5.26 11.80 -13.70
C PRO A 75 -5.63 10.86 -12.55
N LEU A 76 -5.36 9.56 -12.73
CA LEU A 76 -5.59 8.56 -11.70
C LEU A 76 -4.70 8.83 -10.47
N MET A 77 -3.40 9.01 -10.67
CA MET A 77 -2.43 9.28 -9.59
C MET A 77 -2.76 10.58 -8.86
N MET A 78 -3.15 11.65 -9.55
CA MET A 78 -3.54 12.92 -8.93
C MET A 78 -4.82 12.78 -8.11
N SER A 79 -5.83 12.08 -8.62
CA SER A 79 -7.06 11.82 -7.87
C SER A 79 -6.79 11.01 -6.61
N GLN A 80 -5.87 10.04 -6.71
CA GLN A 80 -5.42 9.20 -5.63
C GLN A 80 -4.65 10.00 -4.57
N MET A 81 -3.66 10.80 -4.96
CA MET A 81 -2.92 11.66 -4.03
C MET A 81 -3.82 12.67 -3.33
N LYS A 82 -4.81 13.23 -4.04
CA LYS A 82 -5.81 14.15 -3.45
C LYS A 82 -6.63 13.45 -2.36
N LYS A 83 -7.18 12.27 -2.64
CA LYS A 83 -7.93 11.46 -1.67
C LYS A 83 -7.07 11.06 -0.47
N SER A 84 -5.80 10.70 -0.71
CA SER A 84 -4.85 10.39 0.36
C SER A 84 -4.59 11.60 1.25
N THR A 85 -4.42 12.77 0.64
CA THR A 85 -4.23 14.03 1.36
C THR A 85 -5.45 14.40 2.20
N MET A 86 -6.67 14.30 1.64
CA MET A 86 -7.92 14.50 2.40
C MET A 86 -8.00 13.59 3.62
N MET A 87 -7.68 12.31 3.43
CA MET A 87 -7.67 11.32 4.50
C MET A 87 -6.64 11.67 5.60
N GLN A 88 -5.44 12.13 5.22
CA GLN A 88 -4.42 12.59 6.17
C GLN A 88 -4.92 13.79 7.00
N GLU A 89 -5.56 14.78 6.36
CA GLU A 89 -6.11 15.96 7.05
C GLU A 89 -7.26 15.58 8.00
N ARG A 90 -8.16 14.69 7.59
CA ARG A 90 -9.22 14.15 8.48
C ARG A 90 -8.60 13.45 9.69
N MET A 91 -7.58 12.63 9.47
CA MET A 91 -6.84 11.97 10.55
C MET A 91 -6.13 12.94 11.50
N ALA A 92 -5.62 14.06 10.99
CA ALA A 92 -5.02 15.10 11.83
C ALA A 92 -6.06 15.73 12.77
N MET A 93 -7.29 15.95 12.29
CA MET A 93 -8.39 16.48 13.11
C MET A 93 -8.88 15.51 14.18
N LEU A 94 -8.87 14.21 13.89
CA LEU A 94 -9.30 13.17 14.83
C LEU A 94 -8.20 12.78 15.83
N GLN A 95 -6.97 13.24 15.64
CA GLN A 95 -5.82 12.89 16.47
C GLN A 95 -6.06 13.04 17.99
N PRO A 96 -6.68 14.11 18.53
CA PRO A 96 -6.92 14.21 19.98
C PRO A 96 -7.84 13.08 20.49
N GLN A 97 -8.92 12.78 19.78
CA GLN A 97 -9.85 11.71 20.14
C GLN A 97 -9.19 10.33 19.99
N MET A 98 -8.35 10.15 18.97
CA MET A 98 -7.54 8.96 18.81
C MET A 98 -6.53 8.76 19.95
N ARG A 99 -5.91 9.83 20.46
CA ARG A 99 -4.99 9.74 21.61
C ARG A 99 -5.73 9.27 22.86
N ALA A 100 -6.91 9.84 23.13
CA ALA A 100 -7.74 9.41 24.25
C ALA A 100 -8.12 7.92 24.14
N LEU A 101 -8.51 7.45 22.95
CA LEU A 101 -8.79 6.03 22.71
C LEU A 101 -7.54 5.13 22.89
N GLN A 102 -6.38 5.58 22.43
CA GLN A 102 -5.11 4.85 22.61
C GLN A 102 -4.69 4.77 24.09
N GLU A 103 -4.90 5.83 24.86
CA GLU A 103 -4.64 5.84 26.30
C GLU A 103 -5.58 4.88 27.04
N ARG A 104 -6.88 4.88 26.70
CA ARG A 104 -7.85 3.91 27.23
C ARG A 104 -7.43 2.47 26.92
N GLN A 105 -6.97 2.20 25.69
CA GLN A 105 -6.48 0.87 25.32
C GLN A 105 -5.23 0.45 26.12
N LYS A 106 -4.34 1.40 26.46
CA LYS A 106 -3.17 1.12 27.31
C LYS A 106 -3.54 0.89 28.78
N GLN A 107 -4.61 1.50 29.25
CA GLN A 107 -5.09 1.37 30.62
C GLN A 107 -5.93 0.11 30.86
N ALA A 108 -6.50 -0.49 29.80
CA ALA A 108 -7.27 -1.73 29.85
C ALA A 108 -6.43 -2.90 30.39
N LYS A 109 -6.85 -3.48 31.52
CA LYS A 109 -6.12 -4.54 32.22
C LYS A 109 -6.72 -5.92 31.94
N THR A 110 -8.02 -6.01 31.71
CA THR A 110 -8.68 -7.29 31.43
C THR A 110 -8.73 -7.58 29.93
N PRO A 111 -8.79 -8.87 29.52
CA PRO A 111 -9.00 -9.23 28.11
C PRO A 111 -10.29 -8.64 27.52
N GLU A 112 -11.35 -8.55 28.33
CA GLU A 112 -12.64 -7.96 27.95
C GLU A 112 -12.53 -6.45 27.71
N GLU A 113 -11.84 -5.72 28.60
CA GLU A 113 -11.57 -4.29 28.43
C GLU A 113 -10.69 -4.02 27.20
N GLN A 114 -9.70 -4.87 26.92
CA GLN A 114 -8.86 -4.73 25.74
C GLN A 114 -9.65 -4.97 24.44
N ALA A 115 -10.56 -5.95 24.45
CA ALA A 115 -11.46 -6.20 23.33
C ALA A 115 -12.42 -5.00 23.12
N ALA A 116 -13.03 -4.50 24.20
CA ALA A 116 -13.91 -3.34 24.16
C ALA A 116 -13.19 -2.07 23.67
N ALA A 117 -11.97 -1.80 24.16
CA ALA A 117 -11.16 -0.66 23.72
C ALA A 117 -10.76 -0.77 22.23
N SER A 118 -10.42 -1.98 21.76
CA SER A 118 -10.10 -2.22 20.36
C SER A 118 -11.32 -2.03 19.46
N GLN A 119 -12.50 -2.47 19.91
CA GLN A 119 -13.78 -2.29 19.22
C GLN A 119 -14.23 -0.82 19.20
N ALA A 120 -14.05 -0.09 20.30
CA ALA A 120 -14.29 1.35 20.39
C ALA A 120 -13.40 2.12 19.40
N MET A 121 -12.12 1.73 19.29
CA MET A 121 -11.22 2.33 18.32
C MET A 121 -11.63 2.03 16.87
N MET A 122 -12.08 0.81 16.57
CA MET A 122 -12.54 0.44 15.23
C MET A 122 -13.86 1.13 14.85
N SER A 123 -14.82 1.21 15.77
CA SER A 123 -16.08 1.93 15.57
C SER A 123 -15.85 3.42 15.38
N PHE A 124 -14.95 4.02 16.16
CA PHE A 124 -14.55 5.41 15.98
C PHE A 124 -14.03 5.70 14.57
N TYR A 125 -13.18 4.82 14.02
CA TYR A 125 -12.71 4.96 12.64
C TYR A 125 -13.84 4.83 11.61
N LYS A 126 -14.76 3.88 11.80
CA LYS A 126 -15.93 3.69 10.91
C LYS A 126 -16.85 4.91 10.94
N ASP A 127 -17.19 5.38 12.13
CA ASP A 127 -18.12 6.49 12.36
C ASP A 127 -17.61 7.81 11.77
N ASN A 128 -16.28 8.00 11.77
CA ASN A 128 -15.66 9.19 11.19
C ASN A 128 -15.21 8.99 9.72
N ASN A 129 -15.68 7.92 9.05
CA ASN A 129 -15.37 7.60 7.65
C ASN A 129 -13.86 7.55 7.35
N VAL A 130 -13.10 7.03 8.31
CA VAL A 130 -11.66 6.87 8.23
C VAL A 130 -11.34 5.40 8.00
N SER A 131 -10.77 5.10 6.83
CA SER A 131 -10.21 3.79 6.52
C SER A 131 -9.03 3.43 7.43
N LEU A 132 -9.15 2.32 8.18
CA LEU A 132 -8.06 1.73 8.98
C LEU A 132 -6.90 1.20 8.12
N THR A 133 -7.18 0.83 6.87
CA THR A 133 -6.16 0.32 5.93
C THR A 133 -5.42 1.44 5.21
N GLY A 134 -5.66 2.70 5.60
CA GLY A 134 -5.05 3.86 4.94
C GLY A 134 -5.34 3.78 3.46
N GLY A 135 -6.63 3.80 3.11
CA GLY A 135 -7.09 3.70 1.72
C GLY A 135 -6.14 4.50 0.83
N ILE A 136 -5.47 3.79 -0.10
CA ILE A 136 -4.45 4.25 -1.09
C ILE A 136 -3.05 3.60 -0.98
N GLY A 137 -2.77 2.74 0.00
CA GLY A 137 -1.41 2.20 0.23
C GLY A 137 -0.81 1.24 -0.84
N CYS A 138 -1.59 0.44 -1.56
CA CYS A 138 -1.05 -0.59 -2.46
C CYS A 138 -1.43 -0.43 -3.94
N LEU A 139 -2.46 0.37 -4.24
CA LEU A 139 -2.95 0.54 -5.61
C LEU A 139 -1.89 1.12 -6.58
N PRO A 140 -1.04 2.10 -6.19
CA PRO A 140 0.02 2.58 -7.09
C PRO A 140 1.02 1.48 -7.42
N LEU A 141 1.32 0.60 -6.45
CA LEU A 141 2.21 -0.52 -6.65
C LEU A 141 1.60 -1.51 -7.66
N LEU A 142 0.34 -1.91 -7.46
CA LEU A 142 -0.35 -2.86 -8.34
C LEU A 142 -0.38 -2.42 -9.82
N ILE A 143 -0.56 -1.13 -10.08
CA ILE A 143 -0.55 -0.59 -11.44
C ILE A 143 0.87 -0.55 -12.03
N GLN A 144 1.89 -0.36 -11.19
CA GLN A 144 3.28 -0.33 -11.62
C GLN A 144 3.85 -1.73 -11.89
N LEU A 145 3.39 -2.77 -11.17
CA LEU A 145 3.94 -4.13 -11.26
C LEU A 145 3.96 -4.66 -12.71
N PRO A 146 2.89 -4.56 -13.53
CA PRO A 146 2.94 -5.03 -14.91
C PRO A 146 3.99 -4.32 -15.77
N VAL A 147 4.07 -2.99 -15.69
CA VAL A 147 5.03 -2.19 -16.47
C VAL A 147 6.46 -2.50 -16.03
N PHE A 148 6.69 -2.60 -14.72
CA PHE A 148 7.97 -2.98 -14.14
C PHE A 148 8.40 -4.37 -14.59
N SER A 149 7.53 -5.38 -14.47
CA SER A 149 7.84 -6.76 -14.86
C SER A 149 8.11 -6.86 -16.36
N ALA A 150 7.31 -6.18 -17.19
CA ALA A 150 7.50 -6.13 -18.63
C ALA A 150 8.88 -5.55 -18.98
N LEU A 151 9.26 -4.41 -18.40
CA LEU A 151 10.56 -3.79 -18.67
C LEU A 151 11.74 -4.61 -18.13
N TYR A 152 11.61 -5.17 -16.92
CA TYR A 152 12.63 -6.03 -16.32
C TYR A 152 12.97 -7.22 -17.23
N PHE A 153 11.93 -7.94 -17.69
CA PHE A 153 12.13 -9.09 -18.56
C PHE A 153 12.51 -8.69 -19.98
N ALA A 154 12.04 -7.55 -20.49
CA ALA A 154 12.47 -7.02 -21.77
C ALA A 154 13.98 -6.77 -21.80
N ILE A 155 14.53 -6.07 -20.81
CA ILE A 155 15.98 -5.82 -20.68
C ILE A 155 16.74 -7.14 -20.48
N ARG A 156 16.20 -8.07 -19.69
CA ARG A 156 16.89 -9.34 -19.41
C ARG A 156 17.01 -10.25 -20.63
N TYR A 157 16.03 -10.23 -21.53
CA TYR A 157 15.92 -11.19 -22.62
C TYR A 157 16.07 -10.58 -24.02
N SER A 158 16.25 -9.26 -24.15
CA SER A 158 16.65 -8.61 -25.40
C SER A 158 18.15 -8.28 -25.35
N PRO A 159 18.99 -8.90 -26.19
CA PRO A 159 20.40 -8.57 -26.30
C PRO A 159 20.65 -7.09 -26.60
N ASP A 160 19.84 -6.50 -27.48
CA ASP A 160 20.01 -5.11 -27.92
C ASP A 160 19.79 -4.14 -26.76
N LEU A 161 18.74 -4.36 -25.95
CA LEU A 161 18.51 -3.56 -24.73
C LEU A 161 19.60 -3.80 -23.68
N ALA A 162 20.04 -5.05 -23.52
CA ALA A 162 21.01 -5.41 -22.49
C ALA A 162 22.39 -4.82 -22.75
N GLN A 163 22.83 -4.81 -24.01
CA GLN A 163 24.14 -4.31 -24.44
C GLN A 163 24.15 -2.80 -24.71
N ALA A 164 22.98 -2.16 -24.78
CA ALA A 164 22.89 -0.72 -25.00
C ALA A 164 23.55 0.08 -23.87
N SER A 165 24.17 1.20 -24.26
CA SER A 165 24.79 2.17 -23.35
C SER A 165 24.00 3.48 -23.32
N PHE A 166 23.92 4.09 -22.15
CA PHE A 166 23.32 5.42 -21.96
C PHE A 166 24.22 6.24 -21.04
N PHE A 167 24.80 7.33 -21.56
CA PHE A 167 25.79 8.16 -20.85
C PHE A 167 26.93 7.33 -20.21
N GLY A 168 27.40 6.29 -20.90
CA GLY A 168 28.47 5.40 -20.41
C GLY A 168 28.00 4.29 -19.46
N LEU A 169 26.70 4.22 -19.15
CA LEU A 169 26.12 3.16 -18.33
C LEU A 169 25.50 2.06 -19.21
N GLN A 170 25.93 0.81 -19.01
CA GLN A 170 25.34 -0.33 -19.72
C GLN A 170 23.97 -0.68 -19.11
N LEU A 171 22.92 -0.62 -19.92
CA LEU A 171 21.53 -0.73 -19.47
C LEU A 171 21.19 -2.12 -18.90
N GLY A 172 21.86 -3.19 -19.36
CA GLY A 172 21.71 -4.55 -18.84
C GLY A 172 22.50 -4.85 -17.56
N GLN A 173 23.49 -4.03 -17.20
CA GLN A 173 24.34 -4.25 -16.01
C GLN A 173 23.88 -3.45 -14.80
N ARG A 174 24.35 -3.78 -13.59
CA ARG A 174 24.01 -3.02 -12.36
C ARG A 174 24.67 -1.64 -12.38
N SER A 175 24.01 -0.64 -11.77
CA SER A 175 24.56 0.71 -11.62
C SER A 175 24.25 1.29 -10.24
N ALA A 176 25.28 1.42 -9.40
CA ALA A 176 25.16 2.06 -8.09
C ALA A 176 24.75 3.53 -8.21
N LEU A 177 25.24 4.23 -9.25
CA LEU A 177 24.89 5.62 -9.51
C LEU A 177 23.38 5.80 -9.69
N LEU A 178 22.76 5.01 -10.58
CA LEU A 178 21.32 5.10 -10.82
C LEU A 178 20.50 4.67 -9.60
N ALA A 179 20.96 3.66 -8.85
CA ALA A 179 20.33 3.24 -7.61
C ALA A 179 20.33 4.37 -6.55
N ILE A 180 21.45 5.07 -6.38
CA ILE A 180 21.57 6.22 -5.47
C ILE A 180 20.71 7.39 -5.96
N MET A 181 20.73 7.71 -7.25
CA MET A 181 19.92 8.80 -7.79
C MET A 181 18.42 8.53 -7.61
N ALA A 182 17.97 7.29 -7.87
CA ALA A 182 16.59 6.89 -7.60
C ALA A 182 16.26 7.01 -6.10
N PHE A 183 17.13 6.51 -5.22
CA PHE A 183 16.96 6.64 -3.77
C PHE A 183 16.80 8.09 -3.33
N VAL A 184 17.69 8.98 -3.78
CA VAL A 184 17.64 10.40 -3.48
C VAL A 184 16.36 11.03 -4.02
N ALA A 185 15.93 10.69 -5.24
CA ALA A 185 14.69 11.21 -5.80
C ALA A 185 13.47 10.83 -4.96
N TYR A 186 13.34 9.57 -4.53
CA TYR A 186 12.25 9.13 -3.67
C TYR A 186 12.38 9.64 -2.23
N LEU A 187 13.59 9.89 -1.72
CA LEU A 187 13.80 10.57 -0.44
C LEU A 187 13.29 12.01 -0.51
N ILE A 188 13.64 12.76 -1.56
CA ILE A 188 13.16 14.13 -1.76
C ILE A 188 11.65 14.14 -1.89
N GLN A 189 11.08 13.23 -2.68
CA GLN A 189 9.63 13.08 -2.82
C GLN A 189 8.95 12.80 -1.47
N GLY A 190 9.51 11.89 -0.67
CA GLY A 190 9.02 11.59 0.67
C GLY A 190 9.10 12.82 1.57
N TRP A 191 10.25 13.48 1.64
CA TRP A 191 10.41 14.70 2.40
C TRP A 191 9.39 15.78 2.01
N LEU A 192 9.18 15.96 0.70
CA LEU A 192 8.21 16.90 0.16
C LEU A 192 6.78 16.55 0.61
N SER A 193 6.43 15.25 0.65
CA SER A 193 5.10 14.80 1.11
C SER A 193 4.84 15.06 2.60
N MET A 194 5.88 15.31 3.40
CA MET A 194 5.77 15.65 4.81
C MET A 194 5.58 17.15 5.06
N LEU A 195 5.71 17.99 4.03
CA LEU A 195 5.51 19.42 4.18
C LEU A 195 4.06 19.71 4.59
N GLY A 196 3.91 20.45 5.69
CA GLY A 196 2.62 20.81 6.26
C GLY A 196 1.97 19.72 7.13
N VAL A 197 2.55 18.54 7.31
CA VAL A 197 2.05 17.56 8.29
C VAL A 197 2.42 18.03 9.72
N PRO A 198 1.54 17.95 10.73
CA PRO A 198 1.88 18.24 12.13
C PRO A 198 3.02 17.35 12.66
N GLU A 199 3.94 17.88 13.47
CA GLU A 199 5.11 17.15 14.02
C GLU A 199 4.71 15.82 14.70
N ASP A 200 3.60 15.84 15.42
CA ASP A 200 3.06 14.71 16.16
C ASP A 200 2.71 13.51 15.25
N GLN A 201 2.30 13.78 14.00
CA GLN A 201 2.04 12.76 12.98
C GLN A 201 3.30 12.34 12.22
N LYS A 202 4.30 13.24 12.11
CA LYS A 202 5.53 12.96 11.35
C LYS A 202 6.27 11.73 11.86
N LYS A 203 6.32 11.49 13.18
CA LYS A 203 7.10 10.36 13.74
C LYS A 203 6.59 8.99 13.28
N GLN A 204 5.28 8.77 13.26
CA GLN A 204 4.68 7.53 12.76
C GLN A 204 4.79 7.44 11.23
N MET A 205 4.59 8.55 10.54
CA MET A 205 4.64 8.59 9.07
C MET A 205 6.07 8.42 8.52
N ARG A 206 7.10 8.95 9.19
CA ARG A 206 8.51 8.83 8.80
C ARG A 206 8.92 7.37 8.62
N MET A 207 8.52 6.50 9.54
CA MET A 207 8.86 5.08 9.45
C MET A 207 8.20 4.41 8.24
N ALA A 208 6.93 4.72 7.95
CA ALA A 208 6.24 4.17 6.78
C ALA A 208 6.77 4.74 5.46
N LEU A 209 7.14 6.02 5.46
CA LEU A 209 7.57 6.75 4.28
C LEU A 209 9.02 6.44 3.88
N MET A 210 9.88 6.17 4.86
CA MET A 210 11.27 5.78 4.62
C MET A 210 11.41 4.37 4.06
N MET A 211 10.38 3.52 4.19
CA MET A 211 10.35 2.19 3.58
C MET A 211 10.41 2.24 2.06
N SER A 212 9.73 3.20 1.41
CA SER A 212 9.67 3.27 -0.06
C SER A 212 11.04 3.55 -0.68
N PRO A 213 11.77 4.62 -0.29
CA PRO A 213 13.12 4.87 -0.81
C PRO A 213 14.09 3.71 -0.56
N ILE A 214 14.07 3.11 0.64
CA ILE A 214 14.95 1.97 0.97
C ILE A 214 14.66 0.77 0.08
N MET A 215 13.38 0.46 -0.16
CA MET A 215 12.99 -0.63 -1.05
C MET A 215 13.44 -0.35 -2.49
N ILE A 216 13.24 0.88 -2.98
CA ILE A 216 13.69 1.28 -4.33
C ILE A 216 15.21 1.21 -4.44
N LEU A 217 15.96 1.61 -3.41
CA LEU A 217 17.41 1.47 -3.38
C LEU A 217 17.80 0.00 -3.50
N PHE A 218 17.23 -0.87 -2.68
CA PHE A 218 17.52 -2.31 -2.69
C PHE A 218 17.21 -2.95 -4.05
N ILE A 219 16.03 -2.66 -4.63
CA ILE A 219 15.65 -3.20 -5.94
C ILE A 219 16.59 -2.66 -7.03
N SER A 220 16.83 -1.35 -7.05
CA SER A 220 17.67 -0.72 -8.08
C SER A 220 19.14 -1.14 -7.98
N TRP A 221 19.62 -1.45 -6.77
CA TRP A 221 20.98 -1.93 -6.54
C TRP A 221 21.20 -3.33 -7.13
N GLN A 222 20.19 -4.19 -7.02
CA GLN A 222 20.25 -5.56 -7.50
C GLN A 222 19.89 -5.68 -9.00
N ALA A 223 19.08 -4.75 -9.50
CA ALA A 223 18.59 -4.72 -10.86
C ALA A 223 19.58 -4.08 -11.87
N SER A 224 19.21 -4.12 -13.14
CA SER A 224 19.95 -3.50 -14.22
C SER A 224 19.82 -1.96 -14.20
N ALA A 225 20.76 -1.27 -14.83
CA ALA A 225 20.83 0.17 -14.94
C ALA A 225 19.62 0.72 -15.69
N GLY A 226 19.10 0.02 -16.70
CA GLY A 226 17.85 0.42 -17.36
C GLY A 226 16.67 0.47 -16.38
N LEU A 227 16.62 -0.45 -15.41
CA LEU A 227 15.59 -0.42 -14.37
C LEU A 227 15.86 0.66 -13.30
N GLY A 228 17.13 0.90 -12.97
CA GLY A 228 17.54 2.04 -12.13
C GLY A 228 17.15 3.39 -12.76
N LEU A 229 17.35 3.54 -14.07
CA LEU A 229 16.93 4.72 -14.85
C LEU A 229 15.42 4.89 -14.82
N TYR A 230 14.68 3.81 -15.04
CA TYR A 230 13.22 3.80 -14.92
C TYR A 230 12.76 4.32 -13.54
N PHE A 231 13.36 3.85 -12.45
CA PHE A 231 13.02 4.31 -11.11
C PHE A 231 13.42 5.76 -10.87
N PHE A 232 14.61 6.18 -11.34
CA PHE A 232 15.07 7.57 -11.19
C PHE A 232 14.10 8.55 -11.86
N ILE A 233 13.77 8.33 -13.14
CA ILE A 233 12.84 9.19 -13.88
C ILE A 233 11.46 9.15 -13.22
N GLY A 234 10.99 7.96 -12.78
CA GLY A 234 9.77 7.83 -12.00
C GLY A 234 9.77 8.64 -10.70
N GLY A 235 10.92 8.73 -10.03
CA GLY A 235 11.13 9.54 -8.83
C GLY A 235 11.04 11.04 -9.14
N VAL A 236 11.65 11.50 -10.24
CA VAL A 236 11.51 12.89 -10.72
C VAL A 236 10.05 13.26 -10.96
N PHE A 237 9.28 12.39 -11.62
CA PHE A 237 7.84 12.58 -11.78
C PHE A 237 7.09 12.61 -10.45
N ALA A 238 7.46 11.73 -9.51
CA ALA A 238 6.82 11.68 -8.21
C ALA A 238 7.11 12.95 -7.37
N ILE A 239 8.30 13.54 -7.49
CA ILE A 239 8.62 14.86 -6.92
C ILE A 239 7.69 15.91 -7.52
N LEU A 240 7.59 15.99 -8.85
CA LEU A 240 6.73 16.96 -9.54
C LEU A 240 5.25 16.82 -9.13
N GLN A 241 4.74 15.58 -9.07
CA GLN A 241 3.37 15.29 -8.63
C GLN A 241 3.14 15.72 -7.18
N THR A 242 4.08 15.41 -6.29
CA THR A 242 3.99 15.77 -4.86
C THR A 242 4.05 17.28 -4.67
N TRP A 243 4.92 17.96 -5.43
CA TRP A 243 4.99 19.42 -5.46
C TRP A 243 3.64 20.03 -5.88
N LEU A 244 3.06 19.53 -6.97
CA LEU A 244 1.77 20.00 -7.46
C LEU A 244 0.66 19.81 -6.41
N VAL A 245 0.58 18.64 -5.78
CA VAL A 245 -0.41 18.36 -4.72
C VAL A 245 -0.21 19.26 -3.50
N ASN A 246 1.03 19.53 -3.10
CA ASN A 246 1.33 20.43 -1.99
C ASN A 246 0.83 21.86 -2.23
N ILE A 247 0.88 22.35 -3.48
CA ILE A 247 0.29 23.65 -3.85
C ILE A 247 -1.24 23.65 -3.63
N TYR A 248 -1.93 22.53 -3.93
CA TYR A 248 -3.37 22.42 -3.74
C TYR A 248 -3.79 22.05 -2.30
N ARG A 249 -2.86 21.58 -1.45
CA ARG A 249 -3.13 21.14 -0.08
C ARG A 249 -3.87 22.18 0.78
N PRO A 250 -3.56 23.50 0.74
CA PRO A 250 -4.30 24.50 1.49
C PRO A 250 -5.79 24.56 1.14
N ARG A 251 -6.15 24.37 -0.14
CA ARG A 251 -7.55 24.31 -0.56
C ARG A 251 -8.24 23.06 -0.02
N ILE A 252 -7.54 21.92 -0.07
CA ILE A 252 -8.04 20.66 0.51
C ILE A 252 -8.28 20.82 2.01
N ARG A 253 -7.36 21.47 2.75
CA ARG A 253 -7.56 21.76 4.18
C ARG A 253 -8.81 22.56 4.44
N LYS A 254 -9.02 23.67 3.72
CA LYS A 254 -10.22 24.51 3.89
C LYS A 254 -11.50 23.69 3.71
N GLN A 255 -11.57 22.89 2.64
CA GLN A 255 -12.70 22.00 2.38
C GLN A 255 -12.96 21.01 3.53
N ILE A 256 -11.91 20.35 4.04
CA ILE A 256 -12.05 19.42 5.17
C ILE A 256 -12.45 20.15 6.46
N HIS A 257 -11.93 21.34 6.74
CA HIS A 257 -12.34 22.10 7.91
C HIS A 257 -13.82 22.50 7.84
N GLU A 258 -14.30 22.90 6.66
CA GLU A 258 -15.70 23.22 6.44
C GLU A 258 -16.61 21.98 6.58
N GLU A 259 -16.20 20.85 6.02
CA GLU A 259 -16.90 19.56 6.20
C GLU A 259 -16.98 19.16 7.68
N MET A 260 -15.88 19.27 8.41
CA MET A 260 -15.82 18.91 9.84
C MET A 260 -16.56 19.93 10.73
N LYS A 261 -16.69 21.20 10.32
CA LYS A 261 -17.55 22.17 11.01
C LYS A 261 -19.03 21.83 10.84
N LYS A 262 -19.42 21.37 9.65
CA LYS A 262 -20.80 20.94 9.37
C LYS A 262 -21.12 19.61 10.06
N ASN A 263 -20.16 18.69 10.07
CA ASN A 263 -20.27 17.35 10.65
C ASN A 263 -19.15 17.13 11.68
N PRO A 264 -19.31 17.62 12.92
CA PRO A 264 -18.28 17.49 13.94
C PRO A 264 -18.04 16.01 14.29
N PRO A 265 -16.78 15.64 14.61
CA PRO A 265 -16.45 14.26 14.93
C PRO A 265 -17.10 13.85 16.24
N LYS A 266 -17.71 12.66 16.24
CA LYS A 266 -18.45 12.15 17.40
C LYS A 266 -17.55 12.10 18.65
N PRO A 267 -18.00 12.59 19.80
CA PRO A 267 -17.26 12.49 21.06
C PRO A 267 -16.96 11.02 21.40
N VAL A 268 -15.84 10.79 22.07
CA VAL A 268 -15.49 9.44 22.52
C VAL A 268 -16.30 9.12 23.79
N GLU A 269 -17.38 8.32 23.67
CA GLU A 269 -18.20 7.89 24.82
C GLU A 269 -17.32 7.33 25.95
N PRO A 270 -17.56 7.69 27.22
CA PRO A 270 -16.86 7.10 28.36
C PRO A 270 -17.02 5.57 28.36
N LEU A 271 -16.04 4.84 28.92
CA LEU A 271 -16.27 3.43 29.27
C LEU A 271 -17.51 3.40 30.15
N VAL A 272 -18.58 2.78 29.68
CA VAL A 272 -19.68 2.40 30.57
C VAL A 272 -19.08 1.34 31.49
N THR A 273 -18.57 1.78 32.65
CA THR A 273 -18.49 0.92 33.82
C THR A 273 -19.94 0.65 34.21
N THR A 274 -20.58 -0.29 33.53
CA THR A 274 -21.76 -0.91 34.11
C THR A 274 -21.17 -1.87 35.13
N PRO A 275 -21.29 -1.63 36.45
CA PRO A 275 -21.15 -2.73 37.38
C PRO A 275 -22.18 -3.75 36.92
N ALA A 276 -21.77 -4.99 36.71
CA ALA A 276 -22.72 -6.08 36.51
C ALA A 276 -23.79 -5.95 37.60
N SER A 277 -24.99 -5.52 37.20
CA SER A 277 -26.10 -5.35 38.12
C SER A 277 -26.29 -6.68 38.81
N ALA A 278 -26.16 -6.65 40.13
CA ALA A 278 -26.35 -7.79 41.01
C ALA A 278 -27.63 -8.54 40.60
N ALA A 279 -27.46 -9.78 40.13
CA ALA A 279 -28.55 -10.72 40.12
C ALA A 279 -28.95 -10.96 41.59
N PRO A 280 -30.23 -10.82 41.98
CA PRO A 280 -30.63 -11.16 43.33
C PRO A 280 -30.54 -12.68 43.50
N ALA A 281 -29.65 -13.12 44.38
CA ALA A 281 -29.66 -14.46 44.91
C ALA A 281 -31.00 -14.72 45.62
N LYS A 282 -31.76 -15.70 45.13
CA LYS A 282 -32.74 -16.43 45.93
C LYS A 282 -32.44 -17.92 45.80
N GLY A 283 -31.84 -18.48 46.84
CA GLY A 283 -31.74 -19.93 47.03
C GLY A 283 -33.02 -20.51 47.61
N ALA A 284 -33.35 -21.75 47.23
CA ALA A 284 -33.84 -22.82 48.11
C ALA A 284 -34.19 -24.09 47.27
N THR A 285 -33.31 -25.08 47.38
CA THR A 285 -33.50 -26.55 47.46
C THR A 285 -34.79 -27.27 47.03
N SER A 286 -34.53 -28.40 46.34
CA SER A 286 -35.16 -29.74 46.43
C SER A 286 -36.32 -30.14 45.49
N ALA A 287 -36.01 -31.02 44.53
CA ALA A 287 -36.53 -32.41 44.39
C ALA A 287 -36.60 -32.87 42.91
N PRO A 288 -36.19 -34.11 42.57
CA PRO A 288 -36.22 -34.62 41.19
C PRO A 288 -37.56 -35.30 40.86
N ARG A 289 -38.14 -35.02 39.69
CA ARG A 289 -39.35 -35.72 39.19
C ARG A 289 -39.30 -35.96 37.66
N PRO A 290 -40.05 -36.96 37.16
CA PRO A 290 -39.48 -38.03 36.35
C PRO A 290 -39.76 -37.93 34.85
N ARG A 291 -38.99 -38.70 34.07
CA ARG A 291 -39.27 -39.05 32.67
C ARG A 291 -40.69 -39.60 32.53
N LYS A 292 -41.47 -39.05 31.59
CA LYS A 292 -42.66 -39.72 31.07
C LYS A 292 -42.72 -39.60 29.55
N ASN A 293 -42.43 -40.72 28.91
CA ASN A 293 -42.78 -41.06 27.53
C ASN A 293 -44.25 -40.74 27.27
N ARG A 294 -44.56 -40.11 26.14
CA ARG A 294 -45.90 -40.19 25.55
C ARG A 294 -45.85 -40.06 24.02
N ASN A 295 -46.39 -41.12 23.41
CA ASN A 295 -46.85 -41.26 22.03
C ASN A 295 -45.85 -41.58 20.92
N ALA A 296 -45.54 -42.89 20.87
CA ALA A 296 -45.62 -43.68 19.66
C ALA A 296 -46.95 -43.47 18.88
N GLY A 297 -46.86 -43.57 17.55
CA GLY A 297 -48.02 -43.81 16.70
C GLY A 297 -47.97 -43.10 15.35
N LYS A 298 -47.39 -43.79 14.36
CA LYS A 298 -47.93 -44.02 13.00
C LYS A 298 -46.78 -44.27 12.01
N GLN A 299 -46.33 -45.53 12.00
CA GLN A 299 -45.87 -46.16 10.77
C GLN A 299 -47.12 -46.61 10.01
N HIS A 300 -47.27 -46.18 8.77
CA HIS A 300 -48.08 -46.89 7.79
C HIS A 300 -47.19 -47.18 6.58
N HIS A 301 -47.00 -48.49 6.36
CA HIS A 301 -46.55 -49.08 5.12
C HIS A 301 -47.46 -48.68 3.95
N HIS A 302 -46.86 -48.44 2.78
CA HIS A 302 -47.41 -49.02 1.57
C HIS A 302 -46.28 -49.41 0.60
N LYS A 303 -46.41 -50.67 0.18
CA LYS A 303 -45.79 -51.46 -0.89
C LYS A 303 -44.99 -50.71 -1.95
#